data_AF-A0A6P8LEB3-F1
#
_entry.id   AF-A0A6P8LEB3-F1
#
_cell.length_a   1.000
_cell.length_b   1.000
_cell.length_c   1.000
_cell.angle_alpha   90.00
_cell.angle_beta   90.00
_cell.angle_gamma   90.00
#
_symmetry.space_group_name_H-M   'P 1'
#
loop_
_entity.id
_entity.type
_entity.pdbx_description
1 polymer ?
#
loop_
_entity_poly.entity_id
_entity_poly.type
_entity_poly.pdbx_seq_one_letter_code
_entity_poly.pdbx_strand_id
1 'polypeptide(L)'
;MEEQLLKKAQEEQEERYQEKQKARKQHEDQMRQEVQRFRLEVLATKSKQLQEERDLKTWETIQRFKRAESDEKYRDEERKKNWDKKMEYGNEIKKYIVSNEKIAERIKEKIAEEKAADVRKIIEKENQKVLDYAEEVINESKGVRPLYPILKVVQDCKREMGLIQPEKREETIVEKPGRKQRVRKCQKFVAEDKIRYL
;
A
#
# COMPACT_ATOMS: atom_id res chain seq x y z
N MET A 1 -107.94 -69.88 26.29
CA MET A 1 -106.78 -70.31 25.50
C MET A 1 -106.34 -69.22 24.52
N GLU A 2 -107.26 -68.61 23.78
CA GLU A 2 -106.96 -67.59 22.76
C GLU A 2 -106.43 -66.26 23.34
N GLU A 3 -106.96 -65.77 24.47
CA GLU A 3 -106.51 -64.52 25.10
C GLU A 3 -105.06 -64.57 25.63
N GLN A 4 -104.59 -65.75 26.07
CA GLN A 4 -103.21 -65.93 26.53
C GLN A 4 -102.22 -66.00 25.37
N LEU A 5 -102.65 -66.52 24.21
CA LEU A 5 -101.85 -66.52 22.99
C LEU A 5 -101.70 -65.11 22.42
N LEU A 6 -102.75 -64.29 22.49
CA LEU A 6 -102.71 -62.88 22.07
C LEU A 6 -101.77 -62.03 22.94
N LYS A 7 -101.79 -62.22 24.26
CA LYS A 7 -100.86 -61.51 25.17
C LYS A 7 -99.39 -61.88 24.93
N LYS A 8 -99.10 -63.18 24.74
CA LYS A 8 -97.74 -63.63 24.39
C LYS A 8 -97.28 -63.06 23.04
N ALA A 9 -98.17 -63.00 22.04
CA ALA A 9 -97.85 -62.39 20.76
C ALA A 9 -97.59 -60.87 20.86
N GLN A 10 -98.26 -60.17 21.77
CA GLN A 10 -98.00 -58.76 22.06
C GLN A 10 -96.66 -58.57 22.77
N GLU A 11 -96.36 -59.37 23.78
CA GLU A 11 -95.07 -59.37 24.49
C GLU A 11 -93.89 -59.63 23.54
N GLU A 12 -94.00 -60.65 22.67
CA GLU A 12 -92.97 -60.94 21.65
C GLU A 12 -92.81 -59.79 20.63
N GLN A 13 -93.89 -59.08 20.28
CA GLN A 13 -93.79 -57.91 19.40
C GLN A 13 -93.11 -56.73 20.09
N GLU A 14 -93.39 -56.50 21.37
CA GLU A 14 -92.77 -55.46 22.18
C GLU A 14 -91.28 -55.74 22.40
N GLU A 15 -90.90 -56.98 22.69
CA GLU A 15 -89.50 -57.39 22.82
C GLU A 15 -88.73 -57.16 21.51
N ARG A 16 -89.28 -57.61 20.37
CA ARG A 16 -88.69 -57.37 19.04
C ARG A 16 -88.57 -55.88 18.72
N TYR A 17 -89.53 -55.05 19.16
CA TYR A 17 -89.46 -53.61 18.99
C TYR A 17 -88.34 -53.00 19.85
N GLN A 18 -88.23 -53.41 21.11
CA GLN A 18 -87.17 -52.95 22.02
C GLN A 18 -85.77 -53.36 21.53
N GLU A 19 -85.60 -54.58 21.02
CA GLU A 19 -84.34 -55.04 20.42
C GLU A 19 -83.96 -54.22 19.19
N LYS A 20 -84.91 -53.96 18.28
CA LYS A 20 -84.69 -53.10 17.12
C LYS A 20 -84.29 -51.67 17.53
N GLN A 21 -84.90 -51.14 18.59
CA GLN A 21 -84.55 -49.81 19.11
C GLN A 21 -83.13 -49.80 19.73
N LYS A 22 -82.75 -50.84 20.47
CA LYS A 22 -81.39 -50.99 21.02
C LYS A 22 -80.35 -51.11 19.91
N ALA A 23 -80.60 -51.94 18.88
CA ALA A 23 -79.71 -52.09 17.74
C ALA A 23 -79.53 -50.78 16.95
N ARG A 24 -80.60 -50.01 16.76
CA ARG A 24 -80.53 -48.67 16.13
C ARG A 24 -79.65 -47.71 16.93
N LYS A 25 -79.84 -47.64 18.25
CA LYS A 25 -79.02 -46.79 19.13
C LYS A 25 -77.54 -47.19 19.12
N GLN A 26 -77.25 -48.48 19.19
CA GLN A 26 -75.88 -48.99 19.11
C GLN A 26 -75.21 -48.64 17.78
N HIS A 27 -75.94 -48.77 16.67
CA HIS A 27 -75.44 -48.38 15.35
C HIS A 27 -75.20 -46.86 15.26
N GLU A 28 -76.12 -46.03 15.78
CA GLU A 28 -75.93 -44.59 15.86
C GLU A 28 -74.71 -44.20 16.69
N ASP A 29 -74.49 -44.84 17.84
CA ASP A 29 -73.34 -44.59 18.71
C ASP A 29 -72.02 -45.02 18.06
N GLN A 30 -72.00 -46.16 17.36
CA GLN A 30 -70.85 -46.61 16.56
C GLN A 30 -70.51 -45.59 15.47
N MET A 31 -71.50 -45.15 14.70
CA MET A 31 -71.32 -44.12 13.67
C MET A 31 -70.79 -42.80 14.26
N ARG A 32 -71.30 -42.38 15.43
CA ARG A 32 -70.79 -41.19 16.12
C ARG A 32 -69.33 -41.34 16.53
N GLN A 33 -68.94 -42.50 17.05
CA GLN A 33 -67.56 -42.79 17.43
C GLN A 33 -66.62 -42.81 16.20
N GLU A 34 -67.04 -43.41 15.10
CA GLU A 34 -66.27 -43.43 13.85
C GLU A 34 -66.04 -42.01 13.31
N VAL A 35 -67.09 -41.18 13.28
CA VAL A 35 -66.98 -39.78 12.86
C VAL A 35 -66.04 -39.00 13.79
N GLN A 36 -66.10 -39.23 15.10
CA GLN A 36 -65.19 -38.58 16.05
C GLN A 36 -63.74 -39.03 15.85
N ARG A 37 -63.48 -40.33 15.67
CA ARG A 37 -62.14 -40.86 15.38
C ARG A 37 -61.58 -40.27 14.09
N PHE A 38 -62.37 -40.27 13.03
CA PHE A 38 -61.96 -39.69 11.75
C PHE A 38 -61.63 -38.19 11.89
N ARG A 39 -62.44 -37.43 12.63
CA ARG A 39 -62.16 -36.01 12.91
C ARG A 39 -60.84 -35.83 13.66
N LEU A 40 -60.57 -36.64 14.67
CA LEU A 40 -59.32 -36.59 15.43
C LEU A 40 -58.11 -36.93 14.55
N GLU A 41 -58.22 -37.95 13.69
CA GLU A 41 -57.18 -38.32 12.73
C GLU A 41 -56.90 -37.19 11.72
N VAL A 42 -57.94 -36.56 11.19
CA VAL A 42 -57.80 -35.41 10.28
C VAL A 42 -57.14 -34.21 10.99
N LEU A 43 -57.50 -33.94 12.24
CA LEU A 43 -56.85 -32.89 13.02
C LEU A 43 -55.38 -33.21 13.29
N ALA A 44 -55.08 -34.45 13.66
CA ALA A 44 -53.72 -34.91 13.90
C ALA A 44 -52.85 -34.80 12.63
N THR A 45 -53.35 -35.24 11.47
CA THR A 45 -52.61 -35.13 10.20
C THR A 45 -52.36 -33.68 9.81
N LYS A 46 -53.37 -32.80 9.92
CA LYS A 46 -53.19 -31.36 9.67
C LYS A 46 -52.17 -30.73 10.61
N SER A 47 -52.16 -31.12 11.89
CA SER A 47 -51.21 -30.59 12.85
C SER A 47 -49.77 -31.00 12.53
N LYS A 48 -49.56 -32.26 12.09
CA LYS A 48 -48.26 -32.76 11.63
C LYS A 48 -47.78 -32.03 10.37
N GLN A 49 -48.65 -31.85 9.38
CA GLN A 49 -48.34 -31.10 8.17
C GLN A 49 -47.90 -29.66 8.49
N LEU A 50 -48.61 -28.98 9.39
CA LEU A 50 -48.25 -27.63 9.82
C LEU A 50 -46.89 -27.59 10.55
N GLN A 51 -46.54 -28.62 11.30
CA GLN A 51 -45.23 -28.73 11.94
C GLN A 51 -44.13 -28.94 10.89
N GLU A 52 -44.31 -29.90 9.99
CA GLU A 52 -43.38 -30.19 8.90
C GLU A 52 -43.14 -28.96 8.01
N GLU A 53 -44.19 -28.20 7.68
CA GLU A 53 -44.06 -26.94 6.92
C GLU A 53 -43.23 -25.88 7.67
N ARG A 54 -43.38 -25.79 9.00
CA ARG A 54 -42.58 -24.87 9.82
C ARG A 54 -41.13 -25.33 9.87
N ASP A 55 -40.89 -26.62 10.02
CA ASP A 55 -39.55 -27.20 10.06
C ASP A 55 -38.84 -27.03 8.71
N LEU A 56 -39.54 -27.23 7.60
CA LEU A 56 -39.02 -26.96 6.26
C LEU A 56 -38.66 -25.48 6.08
N LYS A 57 -39.55 -24.57 6.47
CA LYS A 57 -39.28 -23.11 6.40
C LYS A 57 -38.07 -22.73 7.24
N THR A 58 -37.98 -23.22 8.48
CA THR A 58 -36.82 -22.93 9.34
C THR A 58 -35.54 -23.51 8.75
N TRP A 59 -35.56 -24.74 8.24
CA TRP A 59 -34.43 -25.35 7.56
C TRP A 59 -33.98 -24.53 6.34
N GLU A 60 -34.90 -24.12 5.47
CA GLU A 60 -34.59 -23.27 4.33
C GLU A 60 -33.97 -21.93 4.75
N THR A 61 -34.49 -21.29 5.79
CA THR A 61 -33.94 -20.02 6.28
C THR A 61 -32.50 -20.21 6.77
N ILE A 62 -32.21 -21.27 7.54
CA ILE A 62 -30.86 -21.59 8.00
C ILE A 62 -29.93 -21.84 6.82
N GLN A 63 -30.38 -22.55 5.79
CA GLN A 63 -29.57 -22.80 4.60
C GLN A 63 -29.25 -21.50 3.85
N ARG A 64 -30.22 -20.57 3.74
CA ARG A 64 -29.98 -19.24 3.13
C ARG A 64 -28.96 -18.44 3.92
N PHE A 65 -29.04 -18.43 5.25
CA PHE A 65 -28.04 -17.75 6.09
C PHE A 65 -26.65 -18.35 5.91
N LYS A 66 -26.52 -19.68 5.95
CA LYS A 66 -25.22 -20.36 5.72
C LYS A 66 -24.63 -20.05 4.35
N ARG A 67 -25.46 -20.01 3.30
CA ARG A 67 -25.01 -19.60 1.96
C ARG A 67 -24.56 -18.14 1.95
N ALA A 68 -25.34 -17.23 2.54
CA ALA A 68 -24.99 -15.81 2.59
C ALA A 68 -23.65 -15.57 3.29
N GLU A 69 -23.40 -16.22 4.44
CA GLU A 69 -22.11 -16.16 5.13
C GLU A 69 -20.96 -16.70 4.27
N SER A 70 -21.22 -17.76 3.50
CA SER A 70 -20.20 -18.36 2.62
C SER A 70 -19.88 -17.46 1.43
N ASP A 71 -20.92 -16.87 0.82
CA ASP A 71 -20.79 -15.92 -0.28
C ASP A 71 -20.07 -14.64 0.17
N GLU A 72 -20.33 -14.16 1.38
CA GLU A 72 -19.65 -13.00 1.96
C GLU A 72 -18.15 -13.26 2.13
N LYS A 73 -17.78 -14.40 2.74
CA LYS A 73 -16.38 -14.82 2.88
C LYS A 73 -15.69 -14.92 1.52
N TYR A 74 -16.35 -15.53 0.54
CA TYR A 74 -15.80 -15.64 -0.81
C TYR A 74 -15.55 -14.27 -1.46
N ARG A 75 -16.50 -13.34 -1.34
CA ARG A 75 -16.36 -11.97 -1.87
C ARG A 75 -15.21 -11.21 -1.21
N ASP A 76 -15.04 -11.36 0.10
CA ASP A 76 -13.93 -10.72 0.81
C ASP A 76 -12.58 -11.33 0.42
N GLU A 77 -12.50 -12.65 0.24
CA GLU A 77 -11.31 -13.31 -0.30
C GLU A 77 -10.98 -12.86 -1.71
N GLU A 78 -11.96 -12.76 -2.60
CA GLU A 78 -11.76 -12.23 -3.96
C GLU A 78 -11.31 -10.78 -3.93
N ARG A 79 -11.90 -9.95 -3.07
CA ARG A 79 -11.50 -8.55 -2.91
C ARG A 79 -10.04 -8.45 -2.47
N LYS A 80 -9.63 -9.28 -1.50
CA LYS A 80 -8.25 -9.35 -1.02
C LYS A 80 -7.29 -9.77 -2.13
N LYS A 81 -7.58 -10.88 -2.83
CA LYS A 81 -6.78 -11.35 -3.98
C LYS A 81 -6.64 -10.30 -5.07
N ASN A 82 -7.72 -9.57 -5.37
CA ASN A 82 -7.69 -8.50 -6.37
C ASN A 82 -6.88 -7.30 -5.91
N TRP A 83 -6.93 -6.96 -4.62
CA TRP A 83 -6.12 -5.89 -4.04
C TRP A 83 -4.63 -6.27 -4.06
N ASP A 84 -4.30 -7.51 -3.67
CA ASP A 84 -2.92 -8.03 -3.69
C ASP A 84 -2.34 -7.95 -5.12
N LYS A 85 -3.09 -8.42 -6.13
CA LYS A 85 -2.69 -8.31 -7.55
C LYS A 85 -2.45 -6.86 -7.99
N LYS A 86 -3.29 -5.92 -7.57
CA LYS A 86 -3.10 -4.50 -7.89
C LYS A 86 -1.85 -3.93 -7.23
N MET A 87 -1.55 -4.34 -6.00
CA MET A 87 -0.33 -3.93 -5.31
C MET A 87 0.92 -4.51 -5.96
N GLU A 88 0.91 -5.80 -6.31
CA GLU A 88 2.00 -6.44 -7.05
C GLU A 88 2.27 -5.72 -8.36
N TYR A 89 1.24 -5.49 -9.17
CA TYR A 89 1.36 -4.75 -10.43
C TYR A 89 1.88 -3.33 -10.24
N GLY A 90 1.38 -2.60 -9.23
CA GLY A 90 1.88 -1.27 -8.89
C GLY A 90 3.36 -1.28 -8.49
N ASN A 91 3.81 -2.32 -7.78
CA ASN A 91 5.21 -2.49 -7.41
C ASN A 91 6.09 -2.84 -8.62
N GLU A 92 5.61 -3.64 -9.56
CA GLU A 92 6.29 -3.93 -10.82
C GLU A 92 6.50 -2.67 -11.66
N ILE A 93 5.46 -1.83 -11.80
CA ILE A 93 5.58 -0.54 -12.50
C ILE A 93 6.63 0.34 -11.82
N LYS A 94 6.60 0.45 -10.49
CA LYS A 94 7.60 1.25 -9.75
C LYS A 94 9.02 0.74 -9.99
N LYS A 95 9.24 -0.58 -9.97
CA LYS A 95 10.54 -1.18 -10.29
C LYS A 95 10.98 -0.81 -11.70
N TYR A 96 10.08 -0.89 -12.68
CA TYR A 96 10.36 -0.55 -14.07
C TYR A 96 10.74 0.93 -14.25
N ILE A 97 10.01 1.85 -13.61
CA ILE A 97 10.32 3.28 -13.62
C ILE A 97 11.71 3.54 -13.04
N VAL A 98 11.99 3.01 -11.84
CA VAL A 98 13.30 3.18 -11.19
C VAL A 98 14.44 2.59 -12.02
N SER A 99 14.23 1.44 -12.66
CA SER A 99 15.26 0.87 -13.54
C SER A 99 15.52 1.76 -14.77
N ASN A 100 14.46 2.32 -15.36
CA ASN A 100 14.59 3.18 -16.53
C ASN A 100 15.25 4.52 -16.19
N GLU A 101 14.91 5.11 -15.04
CA GLU A 101 15.54 6.34 -14.55
C GLU A 101 17.05 6.14 -14.36
N LYS A 102 17.47 5.04 -13.72
CA LYS A 102 18.90 4.71 -13.57
C LYS A 102 19.62 4.53 -14.91
N ILE A 103 18.94 3.93 -15.90
CA ILE A 103 19.50 3.79 -17.24
C ILE A 103 19.65 5.17 -17.89
N ALA A 104 18.64 6.04 -17.77
CA ALA A 104 18.67 7.40 -18.31
C ALA A 104 19.79 8.24 -17.66
N GLU A 105 20.00 8.12 -16.35
CA GLU A 105 21.10 8.77 -15.64
C GLU A 105 22.46 8.32 -16.18
N ARG A 106 22.68 7.00 -16.31
CA ARG A 106 23.92 6.46 -16.89
C ARG A 106 24.17 6.94 -18.31
N ILE A 107 23.12 7.08 -19.13
CA ILE A 107 23.25 7.61 -20.49
C ILE A 107 23.64 9.09 -20.45
N LYS A 108 23.02 9.89 -19.57
CA LYS A 108 23.38 11.31 -19.39
C LYS A 108 24.82 11.48 -18.93
N GLU A 109 25.29 10.66 -17.99
CA GLU A 109 26.69 10.66 -17.52
C GLU A 109 27.65 10.36 -18.67
N LYS A 110 27.41 9.31 -19.46
CA LYS A 110 28.24 8.99 -20.62
C LYS A 110 28.29 10.12 -21.65
N ILE A 111 27.15 10.72 -21.97
CA ILE A 111 27.10 11.86 -22.89
C ILE A 111 27.86 13.07 -22.32
N ALA A 112 27.80 13.30 -21.01
CA ALA A 112 28.54 14.36 -20.35
C ALA A 112 30.06 14.09 -20.38
N GLU A 113 30.49 12.85 -20.16
CA GLU A 113 31.89 12.42 -20.26
C GLU A 113 32.42 12.59 -21.68
N GLU A 114 31.68 12.15 -22.70
CA GLU A 114 32.05 12.30 -24.11
C GLU A 114 32.19 13.78 -24.48
N LYS A 115 31.20 14.62 -24.11
CA LYS A 115 31.27 16.07 -24.32
C LYS A 115 32.46 16.70 -23.61
N ALA A 116 32.72 16.31 -22.36
CA ALA A 116 33.87 16.80 -21.61
C ALA A 116 35.19 16.39 -22.27
N ALA A 117 35.30 15.17 -22.80
CA ALA A 117 36.46 14.71 -23.53
C ALA A 117 36.68 15.49 -24.83
N ASP A 118 35.61 15.79 -25.57
CA ASP A 118 35.70 16.58 -26.80
C ASP A 118 36.10 18.03 -26.54
N VAL A 119 35.54 18.65 -25.50
CA VAL A 119 35.95 20.00 -25.07
C VAL A 119 37.43 20.02 -24.64
N ARG A 120 37.90 19.01 -23.90
CA ARG A 120 39.32 18.89 -23.52
C ARG A 120 40.22 18.81 -24.74
N LYS A 121 39.88 18.00 -25.75
CA LYS A 121 40.64 17.90 -27.01
C LYS A 121 40.69 19.23 -27.77
N ILE A 122 39.61 20.02 -27.75
CA ILE A 122 39.57 21.34 -28.37
C ILE A 122 40.52 22.29 -27.64
N ILE A 123 40.44 22.33 -26.31
CA ILE A 123 41.33 23.15 -25.46
C ILE A 123 42.80 22.76 -25.69
N GLU A 124 43.13 21.47 -25.73
CA GLU A 124 44.49 20.99 -25.99
C GLU A 124 45.01 21.46 -27.35
N LYS A 125 44.19 21.41 -28.40
CA LYS A 125 44.55 21.91 -29.74
C LYS A 125 44.76 23.42 -29.76
N GLU A 126 43.93 24.19 -29.06
CA GLU A 126 44.08 25.65 -28.97
C GLU A 126 45.32 26.03 -28.18
N ASN A 127 45.56 25.37 -27.04
CA ASN A 127 46.75 25.53 -26.23
C ASN A 127 48.03 25.26 -27.03
N GLN A 128 48.02 24.20 -27.85
CA GLN A 128 49.17 23.89 -28.73
C GLN A 128 49.43 25.02 -29.72
N LYS A 129 48.40 25.56 -30.39
CA LYS A 129 48.56 26.69 -31.32
C LYS A 129 49.16 27.92 -30.65
N VAL A 130 48.74 28.21 -29.41
CA VAL A 130 49.29 29.34 -28.63
C VAL A 130 50.77 29.12 -28.32
N LEU A 131 51.17 27.89 -27.99
CA LEU A 131 52.56 27.54 -27.74
C LEU A 131 53.42 27.60 -29.00
N ASP A 132 52.93 27.04 -30.12
CA ASP A 132 53.62 27.07 -31.41
C ASP A 132 53.87 28.53 -31.84
N TYR A 133 52.85 29.39 -31.73
CA TYR A 133 52.98 30.82 -32.01
C TYR A 133 53.98 31.52 -31.07
N ALA A 134 54.00 31.16 -29.79
CA ALA A 134 54.96 31.71 -28.85
C ALA A 134 56.40 31.37 -29.22
N GLU A 135 56.65 30.17 -29.75
CA GLU A 135 57.96 29.76 -30.25
C GLU A 135 58.38 30.55 -31.51
N GLU A 136 57.45 30.79 -32.43
CA GLU A 136 57.67 31.68 -33.58
C GLU A 136 58.10 33.08 -33.14
N VAL A 137 57.35 33.70 -32.22
CA VAL A 137 57.65 35.05 -31.69
C VAL A 137 59.00 35.09 -30.98
N ILE A 138 59.35 34.04 -30.22
CA ILE A 138 60.66 33.91 -29.58
C ILE A 138 61.75 33.87 -30.65
N ASN A 139 61.57 33.11 -31.72
CA ASN A 139 62.55 32.98 -32.81
C ASN A 139 62.74 34.29 -33.58
N GLU A 140 61.66 35.01 -33.88
CA GLU A 140 61.71 36.32 -34.54
C GLU A 140 62.37 37.39 -33.67
N SER A 141 62.16 37.32 -32.35
CA SER A 141 62.67 38.33 -31.41
C SER A 141 64.15 38.13 -31.06
N LYS A 142 64.73 36.95 -31.33
CA LYS A 142 66.14 36.64 -31.06
C LYS A 142 67.05 37.62 -31.82
N GLY A 143 67.83 38.39 -31.07
CA GLY A 143 68.79 39.34 -31.62
C GLY A 143 68.23 40.74 -31.93
N VAL A 144 66.91 40.94 -31.83
CA VAL A 144 66.28 42.26 -32.05
C VAL A 144 65.88 42.93 -30.74
N ARG A 145 65.36 42.17 -29.77
CA ARG A 145 64.75 42.72 -28.54
C ARG A 145 65.11 41.87 -27.31
N PRO A 146 64.98 42.41 -26.07
CA PRO A 146 65.14 41.62 -24.86
C PRO A 146 64.12 40.48 -24.79
N LEU A 147 64.61 39.24 -24.66
CA LEU A 147 63.78 38.03 -24.72
C LEU A 147 63.09 37.67 -23.39
N TYR A 148 63.62 38.19 -22.28
CA TYR A 148 63.18 37.83 -20.92
C TYR A 148 61.68 38.07 -20.64
N PRO A 149 61.07 39.21 -21.05
CA PRO A 149 59.63 39.42 -20.83
C PRO A 149 58.75 38.39 -21.53
N ILE A 150 59.13 37.99 -22.76
CA ILE A 150 58.40 37.00 -23.56
C ILE A 150 58.51 35.62 -22.90
N LEU A 151 59.72 35.21 -22.52
CA LEU A 151 59.94 33.94 -21.83
C LEU A 151 59.17 33.83 -20.52
N LYS A 152 59.08 34.92 -19.76
CA LYS A 152 58.32 34.97 -18.51
C LYS A 152 56.83 34.72 -18.77
N VAL A 153 56.24 35.40 -19.76
CA VAL A 153 54.83 35.22 -20.12
C VAL A 153 54.56 33.80 -20.62
N VAL A 154 55.43 33.25 -21.47
CA VAL A 154 55.30 31.85 -21.93
C VAL A 154 55.38 30.86 -20.77
N GLN A 155 56.27 31.11 -19.80
CA GLN A 155 56.38 30.29 -18.60
C GLN A 155 55.12 30.37 -17.74
N ASP A 156 54.53 31.56 -17.58
CA ASP A 156 53.29 31.75 -16.84
C ASP A 156 52.10 31.09 -17.55
N CYS A 157 51.98 31.22 -18.88
CA CYS A 157 50.96 30.49 -19.67
C CYS A 157 51.11 28.97 -19.54
N LYS A 158 52.35 28.44 -19.59
CA LYS A 158 52.60 27.00 -19.37
C LYS A 158 52.21 26.53 -17.97
N ARG A 159 52.30 27.39 -16.95
CA ARG A 159 51.79 27.10 -15.60
C ARG A 159 50.27 27.09 -15.55
N GLU A 160 49.61 28.06 -16.18
CA GLU A 160 48.13 28.14 -16.24
C GLU A 160 47.53 26.94 -16.97
N MET A 161 48.18 26.45 -18.02
CA MET A 161 47.80 25.22 -18.74
C MET A 161 48.15 23.94 -17.98
N GLY A 162 48.84 24.02 -16.84
CA GLY A 162 49.23 22.87 -16.03
C GLY A 162 50.38 22.03 -16.60
N LEU A 163 51.12 22.55 -17.60
CA LEU A 163 52.28 21.87 -18.20
C LEU A 163 53.53 21.94 -17.32
N ILE A 164 53.59 22.91 -16.39
CA ILE A 164 54.67 23.08 -15.42
C ILE A 164 54.07 22.92 -14.02
N GLN A 165 54.60 21.99 -13.23
CA GLN A 165 54.22 21.87 -11.83
C GLN A 165 54.66 23.13 -11.07
N PRO A 166 53.82 23.71 -10.20
CA PRO A 166 54.27 24.81 -9.36
C PRO A 166 55.43 24.32 -8.50
N GLU A 167 56.56 25.03 -8.56
CA GLU A 167 57.67 24.78 -7.66
C GLU A 167 57.15 24.84 -6.23
N LYS A 168 57.25 23.72 -5.51
CA LYS A 168 56.99 23.70 -4.07
C LYS A 168 58.00 24.67 -3.46
N ARG A 169 57.52 25.81 -2.98
CA ARG A 169 58.36 26.69 -2.16
C ARG A 169 58.77 25.87 -0.96
N GLU A 170 60.03 25.49 -0.88
CA GLU A 170 60.60 25.03 0.38
C GLU A 170 60.41 26.17 1.36
N GLU A 171 59.46 26.00 2.29
CA GLU A 171 59.31 26.88 3.42
C GLU A 171 60.59 26.76 4.25
N THR A 172 61.57 27.60 3.93
CA THR A 172 62.64 27.92 4.86
C THR A 172 61.94 28.53 6.07
N ILE A 173 61.74 27.71 7.10
CA ILE A 173 61.26 28.12 8.42
C ILE A 173 62.34 29.03 9.01
N VAL A 174 62.38 30.28 8.56
CA VAL A 174 63.06 31.34 9.28
C VAL A 174 62.11 31.69 10.42
N GLU A 175 62.33 31.08 11.57
CA GLU A 175 61.66 31.45 12.82
C GLU A 175 61.86 32.94 13.07
N LYS A 176 60.85 33.74 12.71
CA LYS A 176 60.82 35.15 13.10
C LYS A 176 60.64 35.18 14.62
N PRO A 177 61.55 35.79 15.40
CA PRO A 177 61.40 35.84 16.86
C PRO A 177 60.11 36.60 17.21
N GLY A 178 59.23 35.92 17.95
CA GLY A 178 57.92 36.45 18.35
C GLY A 178 58.06 37.74 19.16
N ARG A 179 57.39 38.81 18.70
CA ARG A 179 57.30 40.07 19.46
C ARG A 179 56.47 39.84 20.72
N LYS A 180 57.07 40.01 21.90
CA LYS A 180 56.36 39.99 23.19
C LYS A 180 55.32 41.11 23.24
N GLN A 181 54.03 40.75 23.31
CA GLN A 181 52.96 41.71 23.57
C GLN A 181 53.09 42.27 24.99
N ARG A 182 53.19 43.60 25.10
CA ARG A 182 53.14 44.30 26.40
C ARG A 182 51.71 44.25 26.93
N VAL A 183 51.52 43.62 28.08
CA VAL A 183 50.27 43.67 28.86
C VAL A 183 50.02 45.12 29.26
N ARG A 184 48.89 45.69 28.85
CA ARG A 184 48.46 47.03 29.26
C ARG A 184 48.02 46.97 30.72
N LYS A 185 48.70 47.70 31.61
CA LYS A 185 48.22 47.93 32.99
C LYS A 185 47.02 48.87 32.93
N CYS A 186 45.89 48.46 33.49
CA CYS A 186 44.63 49.22 33.50
C CYS A 186 44.82 50.62 34.09
N GLN A 187 44.10 51.59 33.52
CA GLN A 187 44.01 52.95 34.05
C GLN A 187 43.32 52.93 35.41
N LYS A 188 43.75 53.81 36.32
CA LYS A 188 43.20 53.93 37.68
C LYS A 188 41.71 54.27 37.61
N PHE A 189 40.93 53.64 38.49
CA PHE A 189 39.52 53.93 38.69
C PHE A 189 39.31 55.44 38.96
N VAL A 190 38.39 56.06 38.24
CA VAL A 190 37.99 57.47 38.41
C VAL A 190 36.59 57.48 39.02
N ALA A 191 36.45 58.10 40.19
CA ALA A 191 35.16 58.23 40.86
C ALA A 191 34.20 59.10 40.05
N GLU A 192 32.91 58.73 40.05
CA GLU A 192 31.85 59.29 39.21
C GLU A 192 31.67 60.81 39.40
N ASP A 193 31.95 61.33 40.59
CA ASP A 193 31.88 62.77 40.92
C ASP A 193 32.86 63.65 40.10
N LYS A 194 33.85 63.03 39.46
CA LYS A 194 34.83 63.71 38.59
C LYS A 194 34.47 63.62 37.11
N ILE A 195 33.42 62.89 36.76
CA ILE A 195 32.93 62.77 35.39
C ILE A 195 32.00 63.96 35.13
N ARG A 196 32.48 64.94 34.37
CA ARG A 196 31.64 66.04 33.88
C ARG A 196 30.98 65.60 32.57
N TYR A 197 29.66 65.51 32.56
CA TYR A 197 28.89 65.33 31.34
C TYR A 197 28.73 66.69 30.65
N LEU A 198 29.11 66.76 29.38
CA LEU A 198 28.80 67.84 28.43
C LEU A 198 27.81 67.29 27.40
#